data_AF-A0ABD3LL76-F1
#
_entry.id   AF-A0ABD3LL76-F1
#
_cell.length_a   1.000
_cell.length_b   1.000
_cell.length_c   1.000
_cell.angle_alpha   90.00
_cell.angle_beta   90.00
_cell.angle_gamma   90.00
#
_symmetry.space_group_name_H-M   'P 1'
#
loop_
_entity.id
_entity.type
_entity.pdbx_description
1 polymer ?
#
loop_
_entity_poly.entity_id
_entity_poly.type
_entity_poly.pdbx_seq_one_letter_code
_entity_poly.pdbx_strand_id
1 'polypeptide(L)'
;MGSASTSWSFTVTSSPLSSSFLVPSSSLAGSCPPLTFSVLRKIFLLALVGFASQICGYAGIDYSSPVLGTAMMNLIPAFTFILAIISRMEKLNWKGSSSQAKLVGTVASILGALVITLYKGPTILRLPSLPSFVHPRHLVSLLSRQLNWVLGGFLLSPAEAFLLSLWFIMQAFILKDYPVVLNIMFYLMFFATIFSGLLSFIMVREPQSWTLKLDVGLIAILYSVSV
;
A
#
# COMPACT_ATOMS: atom_id res chain seq x y z
N MET A 1 20.03 -3.79 2.13
CA MET A 1 19.92 -2.68 3.10
C MET A 1 19.94 -1.30 2.46
N GLY A 2 20.43 -1.10 1.22
CA GLY A 2 20.39 0.21 0.54
C GLY A 2 19.04 0.62 -0.06
N SER A 3 18.19 -0.32 -0.52
CA SER A 3 16.92 0.02 -1.21
C SER A 3 15.82 0.53 -0.27
N ALA A 4 15.73 -0.03 0.94
CA ALA A 4 14.73 0.39 1.93
C ALA A 4 14.98 1.84 2.38
N SER A 5 16.23 2.20 2.66
CA SER A 5 16.62 3.58 3.05
C SER A 5 16.19 4.62 2.02
N THR A 6 16.43 4.35 0.73
CA THR A 6 16.04 5.26 -0.36
C THR A 6 14.53 5.38 -0.53
N SER A 7 13.76 4.32 -0.26
CA SER A 7 12.30 4.34 -0.39
C SER A 7 11.62 5.17 0.70
N TRP A 8 12.16 5.11 1.93
CA TRP A 8 11.68 5.93 3.04
C TRP A 8 12.05 7.39 2.86
N SER A 9 13.30 7.68 2.46
CA SER A 9 13.72 9.06 2.16
C SER A 9 12.90 9.70 1.03
N PHE A 10 12.50 8.91 0.02
CA PHE A 10 11.62 9.38 -1.06
C PHE A 10 10.20 9.70 -0.55
N THR A 11 9.64 8.84 0.30
CA THR A 11 8.30 9.05 0.90
C THR A 11 8.28 10.27 1.84
N VAL A 12 9.37 10.49 2.60
CA VAL A 12 9.53 11.65 3.48
C VAL A 12 9.66 12.97 2.70
N THR A 13 10.26 12.96 1.51
CA THR A 13 10.49 14.17 0.70
C THR A 13 9.31 14.53 -0.20
N SER A 14 8.55 13.56 -0.71
CA SER A 14 7.38 13.81 -1.56
C SER A 14 6.15 14.33 -0.78
N SER A 15 5.96 13.85 0.46
CA SER A 15 4.78 14.14 1.29
C SER A 15 4.62 15.63 1.74
N PRO A 16 5.69 16.36 2.12
CA PRO A 16 5.57 17.77 2.46
C PRO A 16 5.32 18.68 1.23
N LEU A 17 5.86 18.30 0.06
CA LEU A 17 5.63 19.02 -1.21
C LEU A 17 4.17 18.94 -1.65
N SER A 18 3.53 17.77 -1.52
CA SER A 18 2.08 17.62 -1.79
C SER A 18 1.22 18.35 -0.76
N SER A 19 1.61 18.33 0.53
CA SER A 19 0.87 19.05 1.59
C SER A 19 0.90 20.59 1.44
N SER A 20 1.98 21.12 0.85
CA SER A 20 2.15 22.57 0.61
C SER A 20 1.34 23.06 -0.60
N PHE A 21 1.06 22.18 -1.57
CA PHE A 21 0.15 22.47 -2.70
C PHE A 21 -1.32 22.25 -2.35
N LEU A 22 -1.61 21.35 -1.40
CA LEU A 22 -2.94 21.07 -0.86
C LEU A 22 -3.29 21.93 0.36
N VAL A 23 -2.72 23.13 0.48
CA VAL A 23 -3.25 24.12 1.43
C VAL A 23 -4.72 24.32 1.08
N PRO A 24 -5.66 24.07 2.00
CA PRO A 24 -7.07 24.16 1.68
C PRO A 24 -7.39 25.62 1.36
N SER A 25 -7.51 25.93 0.07
CA SER A 25 -8.10 27.17 -0.43
C SER A 25 -9.52 27.38 0.12
N SER A 26 -10.12 26.31 0.65
CA SER A 26 -11.41 26.30 1.35
C SER A 26 -11.36 26.77 2.83
N SER A 27 -10.18 26.83 3.46
CA SER A 27 -10.03 27.41 4.82
C SER A 27 -10.02 28.94 4.80
N LEU A 28 -9.55 29.53 3.69
CA LEU A 28 -9.62 30.97 3.40
C LEU A 28 -11.05 31.46 3.08
N ALA A 29 -11.95 30.58 2.65
CA ALA A 29 -13.31 30.93 2.21
C ALA A 29 -14.38 30.86 3.31
N GLY A 30 -14.03 30.55 4.57
CA GLY A 30 -14.94 30.61 5.73
C GLY A 30 -16.16 29.66 5.69
N SER A 31 -16.25 28.77 4.70
CA SER A 31 -17.47 28.00 4.38
C SER A 31 -17.41 26.52 4.80
N CYS A 32 -16.35 26.09 5.51
CA CYS A 32 -16.17 24.70 5.89
C CYS A 32 -16.71 24.40 7.30
N PRO A 33 -17.42 23.28 7.51
CA PRO A 33 -17.79 22.84 8.85
C PRO A 33 -16.55 22.65 9.73
N PRO A 34 -16.60 23.05 11.01
CA PRO A 34 -15.47 22.95 11.92
C PRO A 34 -15.07 21.49 12.14
N LEU A 35 -13.76 21.24 12.16
CA LEU A 35 -13.23 19.89 12.36
C LEU A 35 -13.47 19.46 13.81
N THR A 36 -14.34 18.48 14.02
CA THR A 36 -14.60 17.93 15.36
C THR A 36 -13.50 16.93 15.74
N PHE A 37 -13.16 16.83 17.03
CA PHE A 37 -12.18 15.87 17.54
C PHE A 37 -12.47 14.41 17.13
N SER A 38 -13.75 14.04 17.04
CA SER A 38 -14.19 12.72 16.55
C SER A 38 -13.75 12.46 15.10
N VAL A 39 -13.90 13.45 14.21
CA VAL A 39 -13.49 13.36 12.81
C VAL A 39 -11.96 13.30 12.71
N LEU A 40 -11.25 14.13 13.49
CA LEU A 40 -9.79 14.11 13.54
C LEU A 40 -9.26 12.72 13.97
N ARG A 41 -9.87 12.10 14.99
CA ARG A 41 -9.51 10.74 15.42
C ARG A 41 -9.74 9.72 14.30
N LYS A 42 -10.84 9.81 13.55
CA LYS A 42 -11.09 8.94 12.40
C LYS A 42 -10.04 9.13 11.31
N ILE A 43 -9.67 10.38 11.00
CA ILE A 43 -8.62 10.71 10.02
C ILE A 43 -7.25 10.18 10.48
N PHE A 44 -6.93 10.29 11.77
CA PHE A 44 -5.70 9.74 12.33
C PHE A 44 -5.65 8.21 12.21
N LEU A 45 -6.73 7.51 12.57
CA LEU A 45 -6.82 6.06 12.41
C LEU A 45 -6.74 5.65 10.94
N LEU A 46 -7.38 6.41 10.05
CA LEU A 46 -7.25 6.23 8.62
C LEU A 46 -5.77 6.31 8.25
N ALA A 47 -5.09 7.43 8.51
CA ALA A 47 -3.66 7.63 8.25
C ALA A 47 -2.77 6.48 8.75
N LEU A 48 -3.05 5.96 9.96
CA LEU A 48 -2.31 4.83 10.53
C LEU A 48 -2.47 3.54 9.71
N VAL A 49 -3.69 3.23 9.25
CA VAL A 49 -3.95 2.04 8.42
C VAL A 49 -3.19 2.11 7.11
N GLY A 50 -3.10 3.28 6.48
CA GLY A 50 -2.39 3.44 5.20
C GLY A 50 -0.89 3.47 5.37
N PHE A 51 -0.41 3.97 6.51
CA PHE A 51 1.01 3.83 6.84
C PHE A 51 1.38 2.36 7.06
N ALA A 52 0.54 1.60 7.77
CA ALA A 52 0.71 0.15 7.93
C ALA A 52 0.66 -0.58 6.58
N SER A 53 -0.26 -0.21 5.67
CA SER A 53 -0.34 -0.81 4.34
C SER A 53 0.93 -0.59 3.54
N GLN A 54 1.51 0.61 3.59
CA GLN A 54 2.79 0.91 2.93
C GLN A 54 3.93 0.05 3.49
N ILE A 55 4.03 -0.11 4.81
CA ILE A 55 5.04 -0.98 5.43
C ILE A 55 4.87 -2.44 4.94
N CYS A 56 3.63 -2.94 4.94
CA CYS A 56 3.34 -4.29 4.44
C CYS A 56 3.71 -4.44 2.96
N GLY A 57 3.46 -3.43 2.13
CA GLY A 57 3.81 -3.43 0.72
C GLY A 57 5.31 -3.47 0.48
N TYR A 58 6.07 -2.57 1.13
CA TYR A 58 7.53 -2.57 1.03
C TYR A 58 8.14 -3.89 1.51
N ALA A 59 7.69 -4.40 2.66
CA ALA A 59 8.15 -5.69 3.17
C ALA A 59 7.75 -6.84 2.21
N GLY A 60 6.53 -6.83 1.68
CA GLY A 60 6.05 -7.86 0.76
C GLY A 60 6.88 -7.92 -0.52
N ILE A 61 7.24 -6.76 -1.08
CA ILE A 61 8.12 -6.66 -2.25
C ILE A 61 9.54 -7.14 -1.93
N ASP A 62 10.10 -6.73 -0.79
CA ASP A 62 11.46 -7.12 -0.36
C ASP A 62 11.59 -8.63 -0.13
N TYR A 63 10.57 -9.27 0.46
CA TYR A 63 10.57 -10.71 0.72
C TYR A 63 10.20 -11.56 -0.49
N SER A 64 9.52 -11.00 -1.50
CA SER A 64 9.06 -11.73 -2.68
C SER A 64 9.57 -11.13 -3.99
N SER A 65 8.75 -10.34 -4.70
CA SER A 65 9.13 -9.61 -5.89
C SER A 65 8.14 -8.47 -6.19
N PRO A 66 8.58 -7.39 -6.86
CA PRO A 66 7.68 -6.30 -7.28
C PRO A 66 6.53 -6.77 -8.19
N VAL A 67 6.79 -7.76 -9.06
CA VAL A 67 5.77 -8.31 -9.97
C VAL A 67 4.69 -9.06 -9.20
N LEU A 68 5.06 -9.78 -8.15
CA LEU A 68 4.08 -10.47 -7.31
C LEU A 68 3.29 -9.47 -6.46
N GLY A 69 3.94 -8.47 -5.88
CA GLY A 69 3.26 -7.40 -5.14
C GLY A 69 2.21 -6.68 -5.99
N THR A 70 2.58 -6.26 -7.20
CA THR A 70 1.64 -5.63 -8.14
C THR A 70 0.51 -6.55 -8.57
N ALA A 71 0.76 -7.86 -8.73
CA ALA A 71 -0.30 -8.83 -9.00
C ALA A 71 -1.30 -8.94 -7.85
N MET A 72 -0.84 -8.90 -6.59
CA MET A 72 -1.72 -8.95 -5.41
C MET A 72 -2.54 -7.68 -5.24
N MET A 73 -2.08 -6.52 -5.73
CA MET A 73 -2.91 -5.31 -5.76
C MET A 73 -4.17 -5.47 -6.62
N ASN A 74 -4.18 -6.40 -7.58
CA ASN A 74 -5.40 -6.71 -8.31
C ASN A 74 -6.49 -7.27 -7.39
N LEU A 75 -6.20 -7.73 -6.18
CA LEU A 75 -7.19 -8.19 -5.18
C LEU A 75 -7.92 -7.04 -4.48
N ILE A 76 -7.48 -5.79 -4.63
CA ILE A 76 -8.10 -4.63 -3.96
C ILE A 76 -9.61 -4.53 -4.26
N PRO A 77 -10.09 -4.61 -5.52
CA PRO A 77 -11.53 -4.56 -5.79
C PRO A 77 -12.31 -5.71 -5.12
N ALA A 78 -11.73 -6.91 -5.08
CA ALA A 78 -12.33 -8.08 -4.43
C ALA A 78 -12.50 -7.86 -2.92
N PHE A 79 -11.42 -7.47 -2.24
CA PHE A 79 -11.46 -7.19 -0.80
C PHE A 79 -12.37 -5.99 -0.47
N THR A 80 -12.33 -4.94 -1.30
CA THR A 80 -13.18 -3.75 -1.12
C THR A 80 -14.66 -4.14 -1.21
N PHE A 81 -15.04 -4.97 -2.18
CA PHE A 81 -16.42 -5.44 -2.30
C PHE A 81 -16.86 -6.29 -1.09
N ILE A 82 -16.02 -7.23 -0.65
CA ILE A 82 -16.28 -8.05 0.55
C ILE A 82 -16.46 -7.15 1.78
N LEU A 83 -15.55 -6.20 2.00
CA LEU A 83 -15.63 -5.26 3.11
C LEU A 83 -16.84 -4.34 3.02
N ALA A 84 -17.26 -3.92 1.82
CA ALA A 84 -18.46 -3.11 1.61
C ALA A 84 -19.74 -3.86 2.00
N ILE A 85 -19.80 -5.18 1.75
CA ILE A 85 -20.90 -6.05 2.18
C ILE A 85 -20.90 -6.18 3.71
N ILE A 86 -19.75 -6.51 4.32
CA ILE A 86 -19.61 -6.64 5.78
C ILE A 86 -19.97 -5.33 6.47
N SER A 87 -19.52 -4.21 5.92
CA SER A 87 -19.79 -2.85 6.42
C SER A 87 -21.21 -2.37 6.13
N ARG A 88 -22.06 -3.20 5.49
CA ARG A 88 -23.44 -2.89 5.06
C ARG A 88 -23.56 -1.63 4.19
N MET A 89 -22.49 -1.24 3.50
CA MET A 89 -22.52 -0.16 2.50
C MET A 89 -23.20 -0.62 1.21
N GLU A 90 -23.11 -1.92 0.91
CA GLU A 90 -23.64 -2.55 -0.28
C GLU A 90 -24.75 -3.54 0.12
N LYS A 91 -25.93 -3.45 -0.52
CA LYS A 91 -26.98 -4.47 -0.40
C LYS A 91 -26.84 -5.44 -1.56
N LEU A 92 -26.53 -6.71 -1.27
CA LEU A 92 -26.45 -7.77 -2.27
C LEU A 92 -27.83 -8.04 -2.86
N ASN A 93 -28.07 -7.54 -4.07
CA ASN A 93 -29.19 -7.97 -4.89
C ASN A 93 -28.68 -8.94 -5.95
N TRP A 94 -28.82 -10.24 -5.71
CA TRP A 94 -28.35 -11.31 -6.59
C TRP A 94 -28.90 -11.24 -8.02
N LYS A 95 -30.04 -10.58 -8.25
CA LYS A 95 -30.60 -10.34 -9.60
C LYS A 95 -30.22 -8.99 -10.20
N GLY A 96 -29.58 -8.11 -9.43
CA GLY A 96 -29.19 -6.78 -9.90
C GLY A 96 -27.96 -6.83 -10.80
N SER A 97 -28.06 -6.25 -12.00
CA SER A 97 -26.95 -6.16 -12.96
C SER A 97 -25.67 -5.57 -12.35
N SER A 98 -25.79 -4.55 -11.49
CA SER A 98 -24.66 -3.94 -10.76
C SER A 98 -23.97 -4.91 -9.80
N SER A 99 -24.73 -5.72 -9.06
CA SER A 99 -24.17 -6.72 -8.13
C SER A 99 -23.48 -7.86 -8.89
N GLN A 100 -24.02 -8.25 -10.04
CA GLN A 100 -23.41 -9.25 -10.92
C GLN A 100 -22.11 -8.73 -11.54
N ALA A 101 -22.10 -7.49 -12.03
CA ALA A 101 -20.88 -6.85 -12.56
C ALA A 101 -19.77 -6.78 -11.50
N LYS A 102 -20.11 -6.42 -10.24
CA LYS A 102 -19.16 -6.41 -9.11
C LYS A 102 -18.63 -7.79 -8.77
N LEU A 103 -19.49 -8.81 -8.81
CA LEU A 103 -19.08 -10.20 -8.59
C LEU A 103 -18.15 -10.69 -9.69
N VAL A 104 -18.49 -10.45 -10.96
CA VAL A 104 -17.64 -10.80 -12.11
C VAL A 104 -16.29 -10.09 -12.03
N GLY A 105 -16.28 -8.80 -11.70
CA GLY A 105 -15.05 -8.03 -11.47
C GLY A 105 -14.21 -8.60 -10.34
N THR A 106 -14.84 -9.05 -9.26
CA THR A 106 -14.19 -9.73 -8.11
C THR A 106 -13.54 -11.04 -8.54
N VAL A 107 -14.26 -11.88 -9.29
CA VAL A 107 -13.73 -13.17 -9.79
C VAL A 107 -12.58 -12.94 -10.78
N ALA A 108 -12.73 -11.99 -11.70
CA ALA A 108 -11.68 -11.62 -12.65
C ALA A 108 -10.42 -11.10 -11.95
N SER A 109 -10.59 -10.31 -10.88
CA SER A 109 -9.52 -9.80 -10.02
C SER A 109 -8.72 -10.94 -9.36
N ILE A 110 -9.42 -11.91 -8.76
CA ILE A 110 -8.80 -13.08 -8.13
C ILE A 110 -8.07 -13.94 -9.18
N LEU A 111 -8.72 -14.20 -10.33
CA LEU A 111 -8.11 -14.96 -11.42
C LEU A 111 -6.86 -14.27 -11.98
N GLY A 112 -6.89 -12.94 -12.17
CA GLY A 112 -5.74 -12.17 -12.63
C GLY A 112 -4.55 -12.27 -11.67
N ALA A 113 -4.79 -12.15 -10.36
CA ALA A 113 -3.76 -12.33 -9.35
C ALA A 113 -3.19 -13.76 -9.36
N LEU A 114 -4.04 -14.79 -9.46
CA LEU A 114 -3.62 -16.19 -9.52
C LEU A 114 -2.80 -16.51 -10.77
N VAL A 115 -3.23 -16.03 -11.95
CA VAL A 115 -2.51 -16.26 -13.21
C VAL A 115 -1.09 -15.68 -13.14
N ILE A 116 -0.94 -14.44 -12.67
CA ILE A 116 0.39 -13.82 -12.55
C ILE A 116 1.22 -14.55 -11.50
N THR A 117 0.62 -14.96 -10.39
CA THR A 117 1.29 -15.72 -9.31
C THR A 117 1.75 -17.09 -9.76
N LEU A 118 0.98 -17.79 -10.60
CA LEU A 118 1.33 -19.12 -11.12
C LEU A 118 2.29 -19.03 -12.30
N TYR A 119 2.16 -18.01 -13.16
CA TYR A 119 3.02 -17.80 -14.32
C TYR A 119 4.42 -17.29 -13.93
N LYS A 120 4.49 -16.44 -12.89
CA LYS A 120 5.74 -15.86 -12.35
C LYS A 120 6.12 -16.40 -10.98
N GLY A 121 5.42 -17.44 -10.51
CA GLY A 121 5.66 -18.12 -9.25
C GLY A 121 7.09 -18.65 -9.17
N PRO A 122 7.53 -19.04 -7.96
CA PRO A 122 8.93 -19.31 -7.70
C PRO A 122 9.35 -20.45 -8.63
N THR A 123 10.58 -20.39 -9.12
CA THR A 123 11.20 -21.36 -10.04
C THR A 123 11.37 -22.75 -9.39
N ILE A 124 10.35 -23.25 -8.69
CA ILE A 124 10.30 -24.54 -8.00
C ILE A 124 9.98 -25.66 -9.00
N LEU A 125 9.36 -25.36 -10.15
CA LEU A 125 9.18 -26.36 -11.23
C LEU A 125 10.46 -26.67 -12.00
N ARG A 126 11.54 -25.90 -11.82
CA ARG A 126 12.86 -26.30 -12.28
C ARG A 126 13.56 -26.98 -11.10
N LEU A 127 13.08 -28.17 -10.77
CA LEU A 127 13.83 -29.12 -9.94
C LEU A 127 15.21 -29.26 -10.61
N PRO A 128 16.32 -28.74 -10.04
CA PRO A 128 17.61 -29.09 -10.55
C PRO A 128 17.72 -30.58 -10.28
N SER A 129 17.78 -31.39 -11.34
CA SER A 129 18.20 -32.78 -11.27
C SER A 129 19.38 -32.87 -10.30
N LEU A 130 19.14 -33.45 -9.11
CA LEU A 130 20.09 -33.50 -8.01
C LEU A 130 21.41 -34.13 -8.50
N PRO A 131 22.56 -33.43 -8.49
CA PRO A 131 23.83 -34.09 -8.38
C PRO A 131 24.01 -34.49 -6.91
N SER A 132 24.49 -35.70 -6.68
CA SER A 132 24.54 -36.43 -5.40
C SER A 132 25.43 -35.82 -4.29
N PHE A 133 25.78 -34.53 -4.36
CA PHE A 133 26.68 -33.85 -3.42
C PHE A 133 26.18 -32.44 -3.10
N VAL A 134 25.13 -32.30 -2.29
CA VAL A 134 24.63 -30.99 -1.84
C VAL A 134 25.07 -30.71 -0.42
N HIS A 135 25.89 -29.67 -0.25
CA HIS A 135 26.34 -29.17 1.05
C HIS A 135 25.14 -28.65 1.87
N PRO A 136 25.01 -28.96 3.17
CA PRO A 136 23.83 -28.61 3.98
C PRO A 136 23.51 -27.11 4.01
N ARG A 137 24.52 -26.25 3.83
CA ARG A 137 24.35 -24.79 3.74
C ARG A 137 23.52 -24.34 2.52
N HIS A 138 23.57 -25.07 1.41
CA HIS A 138 22.83 -24.73 0.19
C HIS A 138 21.33 -25.08 0.32
N LEU A 139 21.01 -26.19 1.01
CA LEU A 139 19.64 -26.57 1.35
C LEU A 139 18.97 -25.56 2.30
N VAL A 140 19.68 -25.11 3.32
CA VAL A 140 19.19 -24.09 4.26
C VAL A 140 18.93 -22.75 3.55
N SER A 141 19.82 -22.36 2.62
CA SER A 141 19.65 -21.12 1.83
C SER A 141 18.43 -21.20 0.89
N LEU A 142 18.20 -22.33 0.23
CA LEU A 142 17.03 -22.54 -0.63
C LEU A 142 15.71 -22.52 0.18
N LEU A 143 15.69 -23.18 1.34
CA LEU A 143 14.53 -23.20 2.21
C LEU A 143 14.20 -21.81 2.76
N SER A 144 15.22 -21.04 3.19
CA SER A 144 15.06 -19.66 3.63
C SER A 144 14.51 -18.76 2.52
N ARG A 145 15.01 -18.90 1.29
CA ARG A 145 14.51 -18.16 0.13
C ARG A 145 13.05 -18.49 -0.19
N GLN A 146 12.66 -19.77 -0.08
CA GLN A 146 11.29 -20.20 -0.28
C GLN A 146 10.36 -19.66 0.81
N LEU A 147 10.78 -19.71 2.08
CA LEU A 147 10.01 -19.15 3.20
C LEU A 147 9.82 -17.64 3.06
N ASN A 148 10.87 -16.90 2.68
CA ASN A 148 10.77 -15.46 2.40
C ASN A 148 9.80 -15.19 1.25
N TRP A 149 9.89 -15.92 0.15
CA TRP A 149 9.00 -15.74 -0.99
C TRP A 149 7.53 -16.03 -0.62
N VAL A 150 7.27 -17.09 0.16
CA VAL A 150 5.92 -17.41 0.65
C VAL A 150 5.42 -16.33 1.61
N LEU A 151 6.25 -15.89 2.57
CA LEU A 151 5.89 -14.85 3.53
C LEU A 151 5.58 -13.51 2.84
N GLY A 152 6.44 -13.08 1.91
CA GLY A 152 6.24 -11.87 1.12
C GLY A 152 5.02 -11.97 0.21
N GLY A 153 4.95 -13.05 -0.58
CA GLY A 153 3.99 -13.19 -1.67
C GLY A 153 2.58 -13.58 -1.23
N PHE A 154 2.44 -14.44 -0.22
CA PHE A 154 1.15 -14.95 0.22
C PHE A 154 0.64 -14.34 1.53
N LEU A 155 1.51 -13.73 2.34
CA LEU A 155 1.07 -13.06 3.57
C LEU A 155 1.14 -11.53 3.42
N LEU A 156 2.31 -10.97 3.11
CA LEU A 156 2.51 -9.52 3.18
C LEU A 156 1.87 -8.75 2.00
N SER A 157 2.04 -9.22 0.77
CA SER A 157 1.45 -8.56 -0.41
C SER A 157 -0.10 -8.60 -0.43
N PRO A 158 -0.77 -9.72 -0.07
CA PRO A 158 -2.23 -9.70 0.09
C PRO A 158 -2.69 -8.85 1.28
N ALA A 159 -1.90 -8.78 2.35
CA ALA A 159 -2.21 -7.92 3.49
C ALA A 159 -2.18 -6.43 3.12
N GLU A 160 -1.23 -6.00 2.28
CA GLU A 160 -1.23 -4.63 1.72
C GLU A 160 -2.56 -4.36 0.96
N ALA A 161 -2.94 -5.24 0.03
CA ALA A 161 -4.18 -5.08 -0.74
C ALA A 161 -5.42 -5.04 0.16
N PHE A 162 -5.45 -5.85 1.22
CA PHE A 162 -6.52 -5.85 2.21
C PHE A 162 -6.58 -4.54 3.02
N LEU A 163 -5.42 -4.06 3.51
CA LEU A 163 -5.35 -2.82 4.27
C LEU A 163 -5.72 -1.59 3.42
N LEU A 164 -5.32 -1.56 2.14
CA LEU A 164 -5.76 -0.53 1.19
C LEU A 164 -7.27 -0.57 0.96
N SER A 165 -7.85 -1.77 0.85
CA SER A 165 -9.30 -1.93 0.72
C SER A 165 -10.04 -1.43 1.97
N LEU A 166 -9.50 -1.74 3.15
CA LEU A 166 -10.02 -1.25 4.43
C LEU A 166 -9.93 0.28 4.53
N TRP A 167 -8.80 0.86 4.08
CA TRP A 167 -8.63 2.30 3.98
C TRP A 167 -9.72 2.94 3.12
N PHE A 168 -10.00 2.42 1.92
CA PHE A 168 -11.04 2.98 1.05
C PHE A 168 -12.42 2.98 1.71
N ILE A 169 -12.77 1.90 2.42
CA ILE A 169 -14.04 1.80 3.14
C ILE A 169 -14.11 2.81 4.28
N MET A 170 -13.07 2.89 5.12
CA MET A 170 -13.00 3.88 6.21
C MET A 170 -13.07 5.31 5.68
N GLN A 171 -12.37 5.60 4.58
CA GLN A 171 -12.38 6.91 3.92
C GLN A 171 -13.79 7.27 3.42
N ALA A 172 -14.50 6.31 2.83
CA ALA A 172 -15.89 6.52 2.40
C ALA A 172 -16.84 6.82 3.57
N PHE A 173 -16.62 6.21 4.75
CA PHE A 173 -17.39 6.56 5.95
C PHE A 173 -17.08 7.96 6.47
N ILE A 174 -15.81 8.36 6.49
CA ILE A 174 -15.42 9.72 6.93
C ILE A 174 -16.00 10.77 5.99
N LEU A 175 -16.00 10.52 4.67
CA LEU A 175 -16.56 11.43 3.68
C LEU A 175 -18.08 11.60 3.78
N LYS A 176 -18.80 10.60 4.31
CA LYS A 176 -20.24 10.73 4.61
C LYS A 176 -20.49 11.68 5.77
N ASP A 177 -19.64 11.63 6.80
CA ASP A 177 -19.77 12.48 7.99
C ASP A 177 -19.19 13.88 7.77
N TYR A 178 -18.14 14.00 6.95
CA TYR A 178 -17.42 15.24 6.69
C TYR A 178 -17.07 15.36 5.20
N PRO A 179 -17.95 15.98 4.38
CA PRO A 179 -17.83 15.99 2.92
C PRO A 179 -16.82 17.04 2.41
N VAL A 180 -15.76 17.33 3.16
CA VAL A 180 -14.69 18.27 2.75
C VAL A 180 -13.42 17.47 2.44
N VAL A 181 -13.35 16.97 1.21
CA VAL A 181 -12.28 16.08 0.73
C VAL A 181 -10.89 16.70 0.93
N LEU A 182 -10.71 17.97 0.55
CA LEU A 182 -9.41 18.65 0.61
C LEU A 182 -8.86 18.71 2.05
N ASN A 183 -9.71 19.02 3.03
CA ASN A 183 -9.30 19.03 4.44
C ASN A 183 -8.89 17.63 4.92
N ILE A 184 -9.65 16.59 4.56
CA ILE A 184 -9.31 15.21 4.91
C ILE A 184 -7.94 14.84 4.32
N MET A 185 -7.72 15.12 3.03
CA MET A 185 -6.45 14.82 2.36
C MET A 185 -5.28 15.58 2.98
N PHE A 186 -5.47 16.87 3.31
CA PHE A 186 -4.46 17.66 3.99
C PHE A 186 -4.01 17.01 5.31
N TYR A 187 -4.96 16.64 6.19
CA TYR A 187 -4.63 16.00 7.46
C TYR A 187 -4.04 14.60 7.28
N LEU A 188 -4.48 13.84 6.27
CA LEU A 188 -3.87 12.55 5.94
C LEU A 188 -2.39 12.70 5.54
N MET A 189 -2.08 13.68 4.69
CA MET A 189 -0.70 13.97 4.28
C MET A 189 0.15 14.47 5.46
N PHE A 190 -0.44 15.29 6.33
CA PHE A 190 0.22 15.75 7.55
C PHE A 190 0.61 14.58 8.47
N PHE A 191 -0.33 13.68 8.80
CA PHE A 191 -0.03 12.51 9.62
C PHE A 191 0.90 11.52 8.94
N ALA A 192 0.75 11.29 7.63
CA ALA A 192 1.66 10.45 6.86
C ALA A 192 3.10 10.97 6.90
N THR A 193 3.29 12.28 6.79
CA THR A 193 4.60 12.93 6.92
C THR A 193 5.20 12.71 8.31
N ILE A 194 4.39 12.83 9.37
CA ILE A 194 4.82 12.55 10.75
C ILE A 194 5.28 11.09 10.89
N PHE A 195 4.46 10.13 10.46
CA PHE A 195 4.78 8.71 10.57
C PHE A 195 6.03 8.33 9.75
N SER A 196 6.14 8.85 8.53
CA SER A 196 7.30 8.63 7.67
C SER A 196 8.57 9.26 8.26
N GLY A 197 8.48 10.49 8.80
CA GLY A 197 9.59 11.16 9.47
C GLY A 197 10.06 10.43 10.72
N LEU A 198 9.12 9.96 11.56
CA LEU A 198 9.42 9.13 12.74
C LEU A 198 10.15 7.84 12.34
N LEU A 199 9.65 7.13 11.32
CA LEU A 199 10.27 5.90 10.85
C LEU A 199 11.66 6.14 10.26
N SER A 200 11.83 7.22 9.50
CA SER A 200 13.13 7.63 8.95
C SER A 200 14.12 7.98 10.06
N PHE A 201 13.68 8.66 11.11
CA PHE A 201 14.52 8.98 12.27
C PHE A 201 15.00 7.71 13.00
N ILE A 202 14.13 6.70 13.08
CA ILE A 202 14.47 5.41 13.70
C ILE A 202 15.40 4.58 12.81
N MET A 203 15.17 4.54 11.49
CA MET A 203 15.93 3.71 10.55
C MET A 203 17.29 4.31 10.17
N VAL A 204 17.43 5.63 10.07
CA VAL A 204 18.67 6.29 9.63
C VAL A 204 19.41 6.84 10.84
N ARG A 205 20.34 6.05 11.39
CA ARG A 205 21.25 6.47 12.47
C ARG A 205 22.50 7.22 11.99
N GLU A 206 22.78 7.25 10.68
CA GLU A 206 23.98 7.88 10.11
C GLU A 206 23.63 9.14 9.28
N PRO A 207 24.12 10.34 9.65
CA PRO A 207 23.82 11.61 8.96
C PRO A 207 24.26 11.70 7.50
N GLN A 208 25.11 10.80 7.01
CA GLN A 208 25.72 10.86 5.66
C GLN A 208 24.82 10.31 4.54
N SER A 209 23.67 9.71 4.87
CA SER A 209 22.68 9.24 3.87
C SER A 209 21.63 10.31 3.50
N TRP A 210 21.66 11.48 4.13
CA TRP A 210 20.76 12.61 3.82
C TRP A 210 21.18 13.39 2.55
N THR A 211 22.31 13.04 1.94
CA THR A 211 22.75 13.66 0.69
C THR A 211 21.99 13.04 -0.49
N LEU A 212 20.85 13.64 -0.80
CA LEU A 212 20.05 13.36 -1.98
C LEU A 212 20.93 13.53 -3.23
N LYS A 213 21.41 12.43 -3.83
CA LYS A 213 22.12 12.49 -5.13
C LYS A 213 21.12 12.94 -6.19
N LEU A 214 21.26 14.20 -6.58
CA LEU A 214 20.43 14.97 -7.52
C LEU A 214 20.53 14.46 -8.96
N ASP A 215 19.98 13.29 -9.30
CA ASP A 215 19.91 12.92 -10.73
C ASP A 215 18.62 12.20 -11.15
N VAL A 216 18.24 11.09 -10.50
CA VAL A 216 17.07 10.28 -10.93
C VAL A 216 15.84 10.47 -10.03
N GLY A 217 16.06 10.70 -8.72
CA GLY A 217 14.98 10.89 -7.75
C GLY A 217 14.14 12.14 -8.01
N LEU A 218 14.75 13.24 -8.45
CA LEU A 218 14.04 14.49 -8.76
C LEU A 218 13.13 14.37 -9.99
N ILE A 219 13.56 13.64 -11.02
CA ILE A 219 12.77 13.41 -12.23
C ILE A 219 11.55 12.54 -11.91
N ALA A 220 11.71 11.53 -11.05
CA ALA A 220 10.59 10.73 -10.56
C ALA A 220 9.61 11.54 -9.69
N ILE A 221 10.09 12.47 -8.87
CA ILE A 221 9.25 13.39 -8.09
C ILE A 221 8.47 14.33 -9.01
N LEU A 222 9.12 14.92 -10.02
CA LEU A 222 8.47 15.82 -10.98
C LEU A 222 7.38 15.08 -11.79
N TYR A 223 7.66 13.83 -12.21
CA TYR A 223 6.70 13.01 -12.93
C TYR A 223 5.52 12.57 -12.06
N SER A 224 5.77 12.21 -10.80
CA SER A 224 4.73 11.89 -9.82
C SER A 224 3.81 13.07 -9.49
N VAL A 225 4.26 14.31 -9.69
CA VAL A 225 3.46 15.54 -9.48
C VAL A 225 2.60 15.87 -10.72
N SER A 226 2.90 15.27 -11.88
CA SER A 226 2.31 15.63 -13.18
C SER A 226 1.12 14.75 -13.59
N VAL A 227 0.73 13.76 -12.79
CA VAL A 227 -0.38 12.81 -13.05
C VAL A 227 -1.25 12.68 -11.82
#